data_AF-A0A920MVJ7-F1
#
_entry.id   AF-A0A920MVJ7-F1
#
_cell.length_a   1.000
_cell.length_b   1.000
_cell.length_c   1.000
_cell.angle_alpha   90.00
_cell.angle_beta   90.00
_cell.angle_gamma   90.00
#
_symmetry.space_group_name_H-M   'P 1'
#
loop_
_entity.id
_entity.type
_entity.pdbx_description
1 polymer ?
#
loop_
_entity_poly.entity_id
_entity_poly.type
_entity_poly.pdbx_seq_one_letter_code
_entity_poly.pdbx_strand_id
1 'polypeptide(L)'
;MEHKIGYVQLHSRELCIQNAYIPGRGLSDISIDQGKIISFSEPGETQAYNEVHDLKGWLLVPAMAEPHAHLDKALTADIVPNPPGELMGAITAWIEAAEKGTFTHEKQSNEHVKQWSCWSFMG
;
A
#
# COMPACT_ATOMS: atom_id res chain seq x y z
N MET A 1 -23.92 -45.35 -28.07
CA MET A 1 -24.12 -43.91 -27.81
C MET A 1 -23.82 -43.68 -26.35
N GLU A 2 -22.56 -43.39 -26.02
CA GLU A 2 -22.15 -43.04 -24.66
C GLU A 2 -21.94 -41.53 -24.60
N HIS A 3 -22.80 -40.84 -23.86
CA HIS A 3 -22.63 -39.44 -23.54
C HIS A 3 -21.55 -39.31 -22.47
N LYS A 4 -20.31 -39.01 -22.87
CA LYS A 4 -19.30 -38.48 -21.95
C LYS A 4 -19.68 -37.06 -21.59
N ILE A 5 -20.37 -36.88 -20.47
CA ILE A 5 -20.45 -35.57 -19.81
C ILE A 5 -19.04 -35.27 -19.29
N GLY A 6 -18.32 -34.42 -20.03
CA GLY A 6 -17.01 -33.94 -19.59
C GLY A 6 -17.19 -33.12 -18.32
N TYR A 7 -16.65 -33.63 -17.22
CA TYR A 7 -16.37 -32.79 -16.06
C TYR A 7 -15.29 -31.80 -16.51
N VAL A 8 -15.68 -30.55 -16.73
CA VAL A 8 -14.72 -29.45 -16.80
C VAL A 8 -14.10 -29.38 -15.42
N GLN A 9 -12.83 -29.80 -15.31
CA GLN A 9 -12.04 -29.60 -14.11
C GLN A 9 -12.00 -28.08 -13.86
N LEU A 10 -12.88 -27.59 -12.99
CA LEU A 10 -12.81 -26.25 -12.46
C LEU A 10 -11.49 -26.22 -11.69
N HIS A 11 -10.45 -25.66 -12.31
CA HIS A 11 -9.24 -25.29 -11.58
C HIS A 11 -9.72 -24.25 -10.57
N SER A 12 -9.90 -24.69 -9.32
CA SER A 12 -10.33 -23.86 -8.22
C SER A 12 -9.35 -22.70 -8.13
N ARG A 13 -9.81 -21.51 -8.49
CA ARG A 13 -9.03 -20.27 -8.41
C ARG A 13 -8.81 -19.94 -6.93
N GLU A 14 -7.62 -19.49 -6.59
CA GLU A 14 -7.22 -19.32 -5.18
C GLU A 14 -8.06 -18.24 -4.49
N LEU A 15 -8.27 -17.08 -5.13
CA LEU A 15 -8.89 -15.92 -4.48
C LEU A 15 -9.84 -15.14 -5.41
N CYS A 16 -10.95 -14.66 -4.86
CA CYS A 16 -11.83 -13.67 -5.48
C CYS A 16 -12.01 -12.43 -4.60
N ILE A 17 -11.92 -11.25 -5.21
CA ILE A 17 -12.35 -9.98 -4.60
C ILE A 17 -13.69 -9.60 -5.23
N GLN A 18 -14.77 -9.62 -4.43
CA GLN A 18 -16.13 -9.34 -4.92
C GLN A 18 -16.57 -7.90 -4.69
N ASN A 19 -17.50 -7.44 -5.51
CA ASN A 19 -18.14 -6.13 -5.40
C ASN A 19 -17.13 -4.98 -5.27
N ALA A 20 -16.00 -5.06 -5.97
CA ALA A 20 -15.00 -4.02 -6.01
C ALA A 20 -15.48 -2.88 -6.91
N TYR A 21 -15.44 -1.63 -6.46
CA TYR A 21 -15.67 -0.49 -7.33
C TYR A 21 -14.37 -0.08 -8.03
N ILE A 22 -14.35 -0.14 -9.37
CA ILE A 22 -13.21 0.27 -10.20
C ILE A 22 -13.63 1.51 -11.02
N PRO A 23 -12.97 2.67 -10.86
CA PRO A 23 -13.27 3.87 -11.64
C PRO A 23 -13.23 3.60 -13.15
N GLY A 24 -14.28 4.03 -13.86
CA GLY A 24 -14.42 3.82 -15.30
C GLY A 24 -14.96 2.43 -15.72
N ARG A 25 -14.99 1.45 -14.81
CA ARG A 25 -15.58 0.11 -15.06
C ARG A 25 -16.88 -0.11 -14.27
N GLY A 26 -16.96 0.37 -13.02
CA GLY A 26 -18.09 0.11 -12.12
C GLY A 26 -17.79 -1.01 -11.11
N LEU A 27 -18.85 -1.63 -10.58
CA LEU A 27 -18.70 -2.78 -9.69
C LEU A 27 -18.20 -4.01 -10.46
N SER A 28 -17.27 -4.76 -9.89
CA SER A 28 -16.68 -5.94 -10.54
C SER A 28 -16.20 -6.96 -9.51
N ASP A 29 -16.20 -8.22 -9.93
CA ASP A 29 -15.53 -9.30 -9.24
C ASP A 29 -14.17 -9.57 -9.91
N ILE A 30 -13.15 -9.93 -9.13
CA ILE A 30 -11.76 -10.03 -9.59
C ILE A 30 -11.19 -11.37 -9.16
N SER A 31 -10.75 -12.16 -10.14
CA SER A 31 -10.07 -13.42 -9.89
C SER A 31 -8.57 -13.22 -9.73
N ILE A 32 -8.01 -13.81 -8.69
CA ILE A 32 -6.58 -13.82 -8.40
C ILE A 32 -6.10 -15.28 -8.33
N ASP A 33 -5.00 -15.55 -9.00
CA ASP A 33 -4.34 -16.86 -8.99
C ASP A 33 -2.81 -16.65 -8.99
N GLN A 34 -2.09 -17.39 -8.15
CA GLN A 34 -0.63 -17.30 -8.03
C GLN A 34 -0.12 -15.85 -7.85
N GLY A 35 -0.83 -15.06 -7.03
CA GLY A 35 -0.50 -13.67 -6.73
C GLY A 35 -0.72 -12.68 -7.89
N LYS A 36 -1.44 -13.07 -8.95
CA LYS A 36 -1.73 -12.21 -10.11
C LYS A 36 -3.22 -12.10 -10.37
N ILE A 37 -3.66 -10.94 -10.84
CA ILE A 37 -5.01 -10.75 -11.37
C ILE A 37 -5.09 -11.49 -12.71
N ILE A 38 -6.07 -12.39 -12.85
CA ILE A 38 -6.26 -13.18 -14.08
C ILE A 38 -7.52 -12.79 -14.86
N SER A 39 -8.54 -12.22 -14.21
CA SER A 39 -9.77 -11.77 -14.88
C SER A 39 -10.60 -10.81 -14.03
N PHE A 40 -11.48 -10.08 -14.72
CA PHE A 40 -12.55 -9.27 -14.15
C PHE A 40 -13.90 -9.80 -14.67
N SER A 41 -14.90 -9.91 -13.80
CA SER A 41 -16.26 -10.37 -14.13
C SER A 41 -17.32 -9.43 -13.54
N GLU A 42 -18.57 -9.59 -13.98
CA GLU A 42 -19.71 -8.91 -13.35
C GLU A 42 -19.92 -9.42 -11.92
N PRO A 43 -20.43 -8.57 -11.00
CA PRO A 43 -20.71 -8.97 -9.64
C PRO A 43 -21.67 -10.17 -9.54
N GLY A 44 -21.33 -11.15 -8.72
CA GLY A 44 -22.19 -12.30 -8.45
C GLY A 44 -22.14 -13.39 -9.52
N GLU A 45 -21.23 -13.29 -10.50
CA GLU A 45 -20.95 -14.38 -11.42
C GLU A 45 -20.36 -15.57 -10.63
N THR A 46 -21.15 -16.62 -10.44
CA THR A 46 -20.81 -17.70 -9.51
C THR A 46 -19.72 -18.60 -10.08
N GLN A 47 -18.53 -18.55 -9.48
CA GLN A 47 -17.43 -19.49 -9.73
C GLN A 47 -16.90 -20.02 -8.39
N ALA A 48 -16.35 -21.23 -8.39
CA ALA A 48 -15.78 -21.83 -7.18
C ALA A 48 -14.37 -21.24 -6.92
N TYR A 49 -14.23 -20.45 -5.86
CA TYR A 49 -12.97 -19.91 -5.36
C TYR A 49 -12.67 -20.49 -3.98
N ASN A 50 -11.38 -20.65 -3.64
CA ASN A 50 -10.98 -21.13 -2.31
C ASN A 50 -11.14 -20.04 -1.24
N GLU A 51 -10.89 -18.79 -1.62
CA GLU A 51 -10.99 -17.62 -0.76
C GLU A 51 -11.81 -16.51 -1.45
N VAL A 52 -12.64 -15.82 -0.69
CA VAL A 52 -13.50 -14.75 -1.19
C VAL A 52 -13.49 -13.58 -0.20
N HIS A 53 -13.16 -12.38 -0.69
CA HIS A 53 -13.28 -11.13 0.05
C HIS A 53 -14.31 -10.23 -0.62
N ASP A 54 -15.43 -9.98 0.06
CA ASP A 54 -16.43 -9.03 -0.42
C ASP A 54 -16.09 -7.60 0.01
N LEU A 55 -15.80 -6.73 -0.96
CA LEU A 55 -15.51 -5.32 -0.74
C LEU A 55 -16.76 -4.46 -0.57
N LYS A 56 -17.98 -4.99 -0.75
CA LYS A 56 -19.24 -4.25 -0.50
C LYS A 56 -19.31 -2.89 -1.20
N GLY A 57 -18.77 -2.81 -2.42
CA GLY A 57 -18.73 -1.58 -3.22
C GLY A 57 -17.58 -0.62 -2.88
N TRP A 58 -16.61 -1.03 -2.05
CA TRP A 58 -15.46 -0.19 -1.75
C TRP A 58 -14.58 0.01 -2.99
N LEU A 59 -13.94 1.17 -3.03
CA LEU A 59 -13.00 1.54 -4.09
C LEU A 59 -11.79 0.62 -4.06
N LEU A 60 -11.53 -0.03 -5.20
CA LEU A 60 -10.29 -0.75 -5.42
C LEU A 60 -9.29 0.15 -6.17
N VAL A 61 -8.14 0.35 -5.56
CA VAL A 61 -7.00 1.06 -6.13
C VAL A 61 -5.74 0.19 -6.02
N PRO A 62 -4.74 0.39 -6.91
CA PRO A 62 -3.41 -0.15 -6.69
C PRO A 62 -2.87 0.27 -5.32
N ALA A 63 -1.90 -0.49 -4.81
CA ALA A 63 -1.15 -0.08 -3.63
C ALA A 63 -0.58 1.33 -3.84
N MET A 64 -0.67 2.17 -2.81
CA MET A 64 -0.10 3.52 -2.86
C MET A 64 1.42 3.45 -2.96
N ALA A 65 2.01 4.41 -3.68
CA ALA A 65 3.45 4.57 -3.79
C ALA A 65 3.87 5.89 -3.13
N GLU A 66 5.00 5.87 -2.42
CA GLU A 66 5.67 7.05 -1.87
C GLU A 66 6.90 7.35 -2.73
N PRO A 67 6.81 8.28 -3.71
CA PRO A 67 7.90 8.53 -4.65
C PRO A 67 9.04 9.36 -4.06
N HIS A 68 8.84 10.05 -2.94
CA HIS A 68 9.87 10.89 -2.31
C HIS A 68 9.77 10.84 -0.79
N ALA A 69 10.60 10.00 -0.18
CA ALA A 69 10.78 9.96 1.27
C ALA A 69 12.26 9.97 1.66
N HIS A 70 12.55 10.64 2.77
CA HIS A 70 13.85 10.59 3.46
C HIS A 70 13.74 9.68 4.68
N LEU A 71 13.87 8.37 4.47
CA LEU A 71 13.74 7.37 5.53
C LEU A 71 14.88 7.45 6.57
N ASP A 72 16.06 7.89 6.15
CA ASP A 72 17.22 8.17 7.00
C ASP A 72 16.94 9.28 8.04
N LYS A 73 15.97 10.17 7.74
CA LYS A 73 15.59 11.30 8.59
C LYS A 73 14.25 11.10 9.29
N ALA A 74 13.60 9.95 9.08
CA ALA A 74 12.34 9.66 9.73
C ALA A 74 12.51 9.63 11.25
N LEU A 75 11.49 10.05 12.00
CA LEU A 75 11.46 9.96 13.47
C LEU A 75 12.51 10.81 14.22
N THR A 76 13.22 11.74 13.57
CA THR A 76 14.22 12.59 14.25
C THR A 76 13.66 13.93 14.72
N ALA A 77 12.38 14.23 14.50
CA ALA A 77 11.80 15.55 14.77
C ALA A 77 11.83 15.98 16.25
N ASP A 78 11.66 15.04 17.17
CA ASP A 78 11.69 15.34 18.61
C ASP A 78 13.13 15.42 19.17
N ILE A 79 14.10 14.83 18.48
CA ILE A 79 15.52 14.77 18.91
C ILE A 79 16.35 15.87 18.26
N VAL A 80 15.99 16.26 17.04
CA VAL A 80 16.59 17.35 16.28
C VAL A 80 15.47 18.35 15.99
N PRO A 81 15.25 19.34 16.86
CA PRO A 81 14.15 20.28 16.69
C PRO A 81 14.50 21.38 15.68
N ASN A 82 13.49 21.85 14.94
CA ASN A 82 13.54 23.08 14.14
C ASN A 82 12.30 23.92 14.40
N PRO A 83 12.27 24.66 15.53
CA PRO A 83 11.12 25.47 15.92
C PRO A 83 10.71 26.52 14.87
N PRO A 84 11.63 27.18 14.14
CA PRO A 84 11.25 28.10 13.06
C PRO A 84 10.59 27.42 11.85
N GLY A 85 10.81 26.12 11.65
CA GLY A 85 10.30 25.41 10.48
C GLY A 85 11.00 25.81 9.18
N GLU A 86 12.25 26.27 9.25
CA GLU A 86 13.02 26.72 8.08
C GLU A 86 13.88 25.61 7.48
N LEU A 87 14.02 25.61 6.15
CA LEU A 87 14.76 24.59 5.42
C LEU A 87 16.25 24.58 5.79
N MET A 88 16.90 25.74 5.81
CA MET A 88 18.33 25.81 6.14
C MET A 88 18.59 25.50 7.61
N GLY A 89 17.66 25.89 8.51
CA GLY A 89 17.66 25.46 9.90
C GLY A 89 17.59 23.93 10.01
N ALA A 90 16.82 23.29 9.13
CA ALA A 90 16.71 21.85 9.07
C ALA A 90 17.96 21.11 8.67
N ILE A 91 18.55 21.57 7.57
CA ILE A 91 19.78 21.00 7.06
C ILE A 91 20.88 21.11 8.12
N THR A 92 21.04 22.31 8.71
CA THR A 92 22.08 22.58 9.70
C THR A 92 21.91 21.72 10.94
N ALA A 93 20.73 21.75 11.57
CA ALA A 93 20.50 21.00 12.81
C ALA A 93 20.65 19.47 12.60
N TRP A 94 20.21 18.95 11.45
CA TRP A 94 20.34 17.53 11.15
C TRP A 94 21.79 17.10 10.93
N ILE A 95 22.58 17.90 10.19
CA ILE A 95 24.02 17.65 10.01
C ILE A 95 24.75 17.66 11.35
N GLU A 96 24.53 18.69 12.18
CA GLU A 96 25.18 18.78 13.49
C GLU A 96 24.82 17.59 14.40
N ALA A 97 23.56 17.13 14.36
CA ALA A 97 23.13 16.00 15.15
C ALA A 97 23.71 14.67 14.64
N ALA A 98 23.88 14.51 13.33
CA ALA A 98 24.56 13.36 12.74
C ALA A 98 26.05 13.33 13.13
N GLU A 99 26.75 14.46 13.05
CA GLU A 99 28.17 14.58 13.46
C GLU A 99 28.38 14.27 14.95
N LYS A 100 27.40 14.63 15.80
CA LYS A 100 27.42 14.32 17.24
C LYS A 100 27.05 12.87 17.55
N GLY A 101 26.58 12.10 16.58
CA GLY A 101 26.09 10.73 16.79
C GLY A 101 24.80 10.65 17.61
N THR A 102 23.96 11.70 17.55
CA THR A 102 22.73 11.83 18.33
C THR A 102 21.70 10.74 18.02
N PHE A 103 21.74 10.19 16.81
CA PHE A 103 20.92 9.06 16.37
C PHE A 103 21.79 8.07 15.58
N THR A 104 21.41 6.79 15.63
CA THR A 104 22.05 5.71 14.87
C THR A 104 20.99 4.96 14.07
N HIS A 105 21.39 4.27 13.01
CA HIS A 105 20.49 3.47 12.16
C HIS A 105 19.70 2.39 12.93
N GLU A 106 20.19 1.94 14.09
CA GLU A 106 19.53 0.94 14.93
C GLU A 106 18.52 1.52 15.95
N LYS A 107 18.61 2.82 16.27
CA LYS A 107 17.84 3.45 17.37
C LYS A 107 16.54 4.13 16.95
N GLN A 108 16.03 3.89 15.74
CA GLN A 108 14.76 4.42 15.26
C GLN A 108 13.63 3.40 15.45
N SER A 109 13.38 2.95 16.68
CA SER A 109 12.22 2.11 17.00
C SER A 109 11.62 2.49 18.34
N ASN A 110 10.66 3.41 18.29
CA ASN A 110 9.41 3.42 19.04
C ASN A 110 8.84 4.84 19.03
N GLU A 111 7.57 4.93 18.67
CA GLU A 111 6.71 6.13 18.67
C GLU A 111 6.60 6.91 17.34
N HIS A 112 5.41 7.50 17.18
CA HIS A 112 4.77 8.10 16.02
C HIS A 112 5.68 8.69 14.93
N VAL A 113 5.32 8.40 13.67
CA VAL A 113 5.96 8.97 12.47
C VAL A 113 5.81 10.49 12.45
N LYS A 114 6.81 11.18 13.02
CA LYS A 114 7.00 12.63 12.85
C LYS A 114 8.14 12.85 11.88
N GLN A 115 7.78 13.11 10.63
CA GLN A 115 8.69 13.66 9.64
C GLN A 115 8.74 15.18 9.82
N TRP A 116 9.91 15.77 9.64
CA TRP A 116 10.05 17.23 9.61
C TRP A 116 9.12 17.83 8.54
N SER A 117 8.15 18.63 8.98
CA SER A 117 7.13 19.28 8.13
C SER A 117 7.68 20.41 7.24
N CYS A 118 8.99 20.64 7.23
CA CYS A 118 9.61 21.69 6.42
C CYS A 118 9.60 21.35 4.91
N TRP A 119 9.36 20.10 4.54
CA TRP A 119 9.37 19.63 3.15
C TRP A 119 7.97 19.42 2.56
N SER A 120 6.90 19.69 3.33
CA SER A 120 5.52 19.61 2.85
C SER A 120 5.07 20.79 1.96
N PHE A 121 5.98 21.71 1.61
CA PHE A 121 5.67 22.96 0.89
C PHE A 121 6.53 23.18 -0.38
N MET A 122 7.03 22.12 -1.01
CA MET A 122 7.49 22.21 -2.42
C MET A 122 6.43 21.61 -3.33
N GLY A 123 5.34 22.36 -3.50
CA GLY A 123 4.28 22.17 -4.48
C GLY A 123 3.80 23.53 -4.95
#